data_AF-A0A1Q7JF97-F1
#
_entry.id   AF-A0A1Q7JF97-F1
#
_cell.length_a   1.000
_cell.length_b   1.000
_cell.length_c   1.000
_cell.angle_alpha   90.00
_cell.angle_beta   90.00
_cell.angle_gamma   90.00
#
_symmetry.space_group_name_H-M   'P 1'
#
loop_
_entity.id
_entity.type
_entity.pdbx_description
1 polymer ?
#
loop_
_entity_poly.entity_id
_entity_poly.type
_entity_poly.pdbx_seq_one_letter_code
_entity_poly.pdbx_strand_id
1 'polypeptide(L)'
;MKTILDLAEKIGASVAIPEPCVMELVQGHRERLIEGRNALDKAVKELGRLRATVDLREIEVEAEVKGYEQRLVTFLDTHRIRRLAFPEQLPPPQELFERAVAKQPPFDAKGASFRDAMIGMTVARHFPAGSGEVLIVTGDNSFRSRLAVEGITALDPDAAIAKLTEHLSAAEQKRRSEIEAAIESVLGQRLAEITERATREVEFNFGILMGGEIESIDAFSATAVASVQAVDLHQHRTGGKARRPSLASPTARPSSRS
;
A
#
# COMPACT_ATOMS: atom_id res chain seq x y z
N MET A 1 11.53 -9.38 4.19
CA MET A 1 10.40 -8.91 5.01
C MET A 1 9.90 -7.62 4.36
N LYS A 2 8.64 -7.52 3.95
CA LYS A 2 8.10 -6.28 3.37
C LYS A 2 7.77 -5.33 4.53
N THR A 3 8.30 -4.11 4.54
CA THR A 3 7.94 -3.13 5.57
C THR A 3 6.61 -2.45 5.21
N ILE A 4 5.94 -1.85 6.20
CA ILE A 4 4.72 -1.05 5.98
C ILE A 4 5.00 0.10 5.02
N LEU A 5 6.19 0.73 5.12
CA LEU A 5 6.60 1.82 4.24
C LEU A 5 6.73 1.36 2.79
N ASP A 6 7.38 0.22 2.53
CA ASP A 6 7.53 -0.32 1.18
C ASP A 6 6.18 -0.64 0.53
N LEU A 7 5.24 -1.16 1.33
CA LEU A 7 3.89 -1.49 0.86
C LEU A 7 3.09 -0.22 0.57
N ALA A 8 3.13 0.76 1.47
CA ALA A 8 2.46 2.05 1.31
C ALA A 8 2.95 2.78 0.05
N GLU A 9 4.26 2.79 -0.21
CA GLU A 9 4.83 3.41 -1.40
C GLU A 9 4.31 2.76 -2.69
N LYS A 10 4.27 1.42 -2.75
CA LYS A 10 3.83 0.69 -3.94
C LYS A 10 2.36 0.91 -4.29
N ILE A 11 1.51 1.11 -3.29
CA ILE A 11 0.09 1.39 -3.49
C ILE A 11 -0.20 2.90 -3.63
N GLY A 12 0.81 3.76 -3.50
CA GLY A 12 0.64 5.21 -3.53
C GLY A 12 -0.07 5.78 -2.31
N ALA A 13 -0.02 5.10 -1.17
CA ALA A 13 -0.60 5.59 0.08
C ALA A 13 0.32 6.64 0.74
N SER A 14 -0.27 7.69 1.29
CA SER A 14 0.44 8.66 2.11
C SER A 14 0.67 8.12 3.51
N VAL A 15 1.90 8.22 4.02
CA VAL A 15 2.24 7.86 5.40
C VAL A 15 2.38 9.12 6.23
N ALA A 16 1.78 9.13 7.41
CA ALA A 16 1.86 10.26 8.33
C ALA A 16 2.06 9.81 9.78
N ILE A 17 2.71 10.66 10.57
CA ILE A 17 2.90 10.47 12.01
C ILE A 17 2.38 11.71 12.77
N PRO A 18 1.54 11.53 13.80
CA PRO A 18 1.14 12.64 14.67
C PRO A 18 2.33 13.23 15.44
N GLU A 19 2.40 14.56 15.52
CA GLU A 19 3.42 15.27 16.32
C GLU A 19 3.44 14.83 17.80
N PRO A 20 2.30 14.53 18.48
CA PRO A 20 2.33 13.94 19.82
C PRO A 20 3.19 12.67 19.91
N CYS A 21 3.15 11.80 18.89
CA CYS A 21 3.95 10.58 18.86
C CYS A 21 5.45 10.87 18.69
N VAL A 22 5.80 11.90 17.90
CA VAL A 22 7.19 12.35 17.74
C VAL A 22 7.74 12.85 19.08
N MET A 23 6.96 13.69 19.78
CA MET A 23 7.34 14.19 21.11
C MET A 23 7.51 13.07 22.13
N GLU A 24 6.62 12.07 22.12
CA GLU A 24 6.74 10.89 22.99
C GLU A 24 8.00 10.08 22.72
N LEU A 25 8.36 9.87 21.45
CA LEU A 25 9.58 9.14 21.08
C LEU A 25 10.84 9.87 21.58
N VAL A 26 10.90 11.19 21.43
CA VAL A 26 12.01 12.02 21.88
C VAL A 26 12.11 12.00 23.41
N GLN A 27 11.00 12.19 24.12
CA GLN A 27 11.01 12.15 25.59
C GLN A 27 11.32 10.75 26.14
N GLY A 28 10.76 9.69 25.54
CA GLY A 28 11.09 8.32 25.92
C GLY A 28 12.56 7.96 25.64
N HIS A 29 13.21 8.61 24.68
CA HIS A 29 14.66 8.48 24.51
C HIS A 29 15.43 9.19 25.64
N ARG A 30 15.04 10.41 26.00
CA ARG A 30 15.61 11.17 27.12
C ARG A 30 15.51 10.40 28.44
N GLU A 31 14.34 9.86 28.76
CA GLU A 31 14.11 9.07 29.97
C GLU A 31 15.04 7.87 30.03
N ARG A 32 15.15 7.10 28.92
CA ARG A 32 16.07 5.96 28.84
C ARG A 32 17.54 6.35 29.01
N LEU A 33 17.96 7.52 28.51
CA LEU A 33 19.32 8.03 28.72
C LEU A 33 19.56 8.36 30.20
N ILE A 34 18.61 9.01 30.86
CA ILE A 34 18.69 9.35 32.29
C ILE A 34 18.73 8.07 33.15
N GLU A 35 17.86 7.10 32.86
CA GLU A 35 17.84 5.81 33.53
C GLU A 35 19.15 5.05 33.34
N GLY A 36 19.65 5.00 32.11
CA GLY A 36 20.94 4.38 31.77
C GLY A 36 22.09 5.05 32.51
N ARG A 37 22.13 6.39 32.55
CA ARG A 37 23.13 7.14 33.31
C ARG A 37 23.07 6.83 34.80
N ASN A 38 21.88 6.83 35.39
CA ASN A 38 21.69 6.52 36.80
C ASN A 38 22.09 5.08 37.15
N ALA A 39 21.82 4.12 36.25
CA ALA A 39 22.25 2.74 36.41
C ALA A 39 23.78 2.61 36.33
N LEU A 40 24.40 3.35 35.40
CA LEU A 40 25.84 3.41 35.25
C LEU A 40 26.52 4.03 36.48
N ASP A 41 26.01 5.17 36.97
CA ASP A 41 26.50 5.84 38.18
C ASP A 41 26.43 4.91 39.41
N LYS A 42 25.39 4.08 39.51
CA LYS A 42 25.28 3.05 40.57
C LYS A 42 26.34 1.97 40.39
N ALA A 43 26.52 1.44 39.18
CA ALA A 43 27.52 0.41 38.90
C ALA A 43 28.95 0.90 39.18
N VAL A 44 29.27 2.14 38.83
CA VAL A 44 30.58 2.77 39.12
C VAL A 44 30.83 2.83 40.62
N LYS A 45 29.82 3.24 41.40
CA LYS A 45 29.93 3.27 42.86
C LYS A 45 30.20 1.89 43.45
N GLU A 46 29.54 0.85 42.94
CA GLU A 46 29.79 -0.54 43.37
C GLU A 46 31.20 -1.03 42.97
N LEU A 47 31.67 -0.72 41.76
CA LEU A 47 33.04 -1.06 41.32
C LEU A 47 34.11 -0.30 42.10
N GLY A 48 33.85 0.96 42.43
CA GLY A 48 34.73 1.76 43.28
C GLY A 48 34.92 1.16 44.69
N ARG A 49 33.88 0.50 45.24
CA ARG A 49 34.01 -0.26 46.50
C ARG A 49 34.98 -1.44 46.39
N LEU A 50 35.10 -2.02 45.20
CA LEU A 50 36.05 -3.08 44.88
C LEU A 50 37.44 -2.54 44.49
N ARG A 51 37.68 -1.23 44.61
CA ARG A 51 38.89 -0.50 44.17
C ARG A 51 39.17 -0.62 42.67
N ALA A 52 38.17 -1.02 41.88
CA ALA A 52 38.24 -0.95 40.43
C ALA A 52 37.93 0.48 39.99
N THR A 53 38.79 1.06 39.16
CA THR A 53 38.55 2.38 38.55
C THR A 53 38.04 2.15 37.15
N VAL A 54 36.89 2.73 36.82
CA VAL A 54 36.33 2.69 35.45
C VAL A 54 36.23 4.11 34.96
N ASP A 55 36.92 4.39 33.86
CA ASP A 55 36.75 5.65 33.14
C ASP A 55 35.55 5.50 32.21
N LEU A 56 34.57 6.37 32.37
CA LEU A 56 33.36 6.37 31.57
C LEU A 56 33.25 7.68 30.85
N ARG A 57 32.89 7.58 29.56
CA ARG A 57 32.53 8.75 28.78
C ARG A 57 31.33 9.44 29.43
N GLU A 58 31.47 10.74 29.68
CA GLU A 58 30.36 11.57 30.12
C GLU A 58 29.25 11.57 29.05
N ILE A 59 28.03 11.25 29.46
CA ILE A 59 26.85 11.27 28.60
C ILE A 59 26.16 12.62 28.78
N GLU A 60 26.34 13.51 27.81
CA GLU A 60 25.62 14.77 27.76
C GLU A 60 24.21 14.52 27.19
N VAL A 61 23.24 14.33 28.10
CA VAL A 61 21.87 13.93 27.77
C VAL A 61 21.22 14.85 26.72
N GLU A 62 21.35 16.17 26.86
CA GLU A 62 20.72 17.11 25.93
C GLU A 62 21.32 17.05 24.52
N ALA A 63 22.64 16.85 24.41
CA ALA A 63 23.30 16.71 23.12
C ALA A 63 22.87 15.41 22.42
N GLU A 64 22.77 14.30 23.15
CA GLU A 64 22.30 13.02 22.62
C GLU A 64 20.83 13.06 22.19
N VAL A 65 19.97 13.71 22.99
CA VAL A 65 18.55 13.91 22.66
C VAL A 65 18.40 14.74 21.38
N LYS A 66 19.14 15.85 21.25
CA LYS A 66 19.14 16.68 20.05
C LYS A 66 19.64 15.90 18.82
N GLY A 67 20.69 15.09 19.00
CA GLY A 67 21.19 14.21 17.93
C GLY A 67 20.16 13.15 17.52
N TYR A 68 19.40 12.59 18.46
CA TYR A 68 18.32 11.66 18.18
C TYR A 68 17.17 12.33 17.42
N GLU A 69 16.73 13.52 17.86
CA GLU A 69 15.68 14.29 17.19
C GLU A 69 16.05 14.59 15.74
N GLN A 70 17.29 15.03 15.49
CA GLN A 70 17.79 15.27 14.13
C GLN A 70 17.78 14.01 13.25
N ARG A 71 18.20 12.86 13.79
CA ARG A 71 18.13 11.58 13.08
C ARG A 71 16.69 11.17 12.78
N LEU A 72 15.78 11.38 13.73
CA LEU A 72 14.36 11.09 13.55
C LEU A 72 13.76 11.97 12.45
N VAL A 73 13.99 13.29 12.48
CA VAL A 73 13.51 14.20 11.43
C VAL A 73 14.08 13.81 10.07
N THR A 74 15.39 13.52 9.98
CA THR A 74 16.02 13.08 8.73
C THR A 74 15.41 11.78 8.21
N PHE A 75 15.09 10.83 9.09
CA PHE A 75 14.42 9.59 8.73
C PHE A 75 13.02 9.85 8.17
N LEU A 76 12.23 10.68 8.86
CA LEU A 76 10.88 11.04 8.40
C LEU A 76 10.90 11.70 7.02
N ASP A 77 11.82 12.65 6.80
CA ASP A 77 11.96 13.37 5.53
C ASP A 77 12.41 12.43 4.41
N THR A 78 13.38 11.55 4.68
CA THR A 78 13.90 10.56 3.71
C THR A 78 12.79 9.63 3.23
N HIS A 79 11.92 9.20 4.13
CA HIS A 79 10.81 8.31 3.83
C HIS A 79 9.50 9.03 3.47
N ARG A 80 9.54 10.36 3.28
CA ARG A 80 8.37 11.21 2.95
C ARG A 80 7.20 11.01 3.92
N ILE A 81 7.49 10.77 5.20
CA ILE A 81 6.49 10.61 6.25
C ILE A 81 6.06 11.99 6.71
N ARG A 82 4.80 12.35 6.47
CA ARG A 82 4.26 13.65 6.86
C ARG A 82 4.08 13.74 8.36
N ARG A 83 4.57 14.80 8.98
CA ARG A 83 4.24 15.14 10.37
C ARG A 83 2.88 15.84 10.44
N LEU A 84 1.97 15.31 11.24
CA LEU A 84 0.68 15.95 11.50
C LEU A 84 0.85 16.85 12.72
N ALA A 85 0.84 18.16 12.48
CA ALA A 85 0.92 19.14 13.54
C ALA A 85 -0.23 18.96 14.55
N PHE A 86 0.02 19.41 15.78
CA PHE A 86 -1.03 19.52 16.79
C PHE A 86 -2.26 20.26 16.23
N PRO A 87 -3.46 19.91 16.70
CA PRO A 87 -4.64 20.70 16.38
C PRO A 87 -4.46 22.13 16.90
N GLU A 88 -4.50 23.10 15.98
CA GLU A 88 -4.35 24.53 16.30
C GLU A 88 -5.40 25.04 17.29
N GLN A 89 -6.58 24.40 17.28
CA GLN A 89 -7.66 24.63 18.22
C GLN A 89 -8.02 23.29 18.85
N LEU A 90 -7.68 23.17 20.12
CA LEU A 90 -8.21 22.13 20.99
C LEU A 90 -9.61 22.55 21.45
N PRO A 91 -10.51 21.58 21.68
CA PRO A 91 -11.72 21.87 22.44
C PRO A 91 -11.36 22.50 23.77
N PRO A 92 -12.22 23.37 24.32
CA PRO A 92 -12.01 23.96 25.64
C PRO A 92 -11.65 22.87 26.66
N PRO A 93 -10.76 23.14 27.63
CA PRO A 93 -10.38 22.17 28.65
C PRO A 93 -11.59 21.55 29.37
N GLN A 94 -12.65 22.34 29.54
CA GLN A 94 -13.93 21.88 30.08
C GLN A 94 -14.57 20.81 29.20
N GLU A 95 -14.61 20.97 27.89
CA GLU A 95 -15.18 19.98 26.96
C GLU A 95 -14.33 18.71 26.91
N LEU A 96 -13.00 18.83 26.94
CA LEU A 96 -12.11 17.68 27.05
C LEU A 96 -12.34 16.91 28.35
N PHE A 97 -12.52 17.62 29.46
CA PHE A 97 -12.84 17.03 30.75
C PHE A 97 -14.23 16.39 30.77
N GLU A 98 -15.24 17.05 30.21
CA GLU A 98 -16.59 16.51 30.06
C GLU A 98 -16.59 15.24 29.21
N ARG A 99 -15.86 15.20 28.09
CA ARG A 99 -15.67 13.98 27.28
C ARG A 99 -14.97 12.88 28.07
N ALA A 100 -13.95 13.23 28.86
CA ALA A 100 -13.24 12.29 29.72
C ALA A 100 -14.13 11.69 30.81
N VAL A 101 -14.94 12.52 31.47
CA VAL A 101 -15.90 12.12 32.51
C VAL A 101 -17.06 11.32 31.90
N ALA A 102 -17.56 11.75 30.74
CA ALA A 102 -18.63 11.09 29.99
C ALA A 102 -18.17 9.83 29.26
N LYS A 103 -16.87 9.49 29.32
CA LYS A 103 -16.28 8.29 28.72
C LYS A 103 -16.55 8.22 27.21
N GLN A 104 -16.52 9.39 26.56
CA GLN A 104 -16.69 9.51 25.13
C GLN A 104 -15.35 9.32 24.43
N PRO A 105 -15.31 8.64 23.27
CA PRO A 105 -14.09 8.51 22.48
C PRO A 105 -13.39 9.87 22.30
N PRO A 106 -12.08 9.96 22.53
CA PRO A 106 -11.12 8.87 22.75
C PRO A 106 -10.94 8.38 24.21
N PHE A 107 -11.76 8.83 25.17
CA PHE A 107 -11.66 8.49 26.60
C PHE A 107 -12.53 7.28 26.99
N ASP A 108 -12.01 6.37 27.84
CA ASP A 108 -12.72 5.16 28.27
C ASP A 108 -13.17 5.18 29.75
N ALA A 109 -13.77 4.08 30.21
CA ALA A 109 -14.31 3.94 31.57
C ALA A 109 -13.28 4.01 32.71
N LYS A 110 -11.98 3.89 32.41
CA LYS A 110 -10.86 4.02 33.34
C LYS A 110 -10.19 5.39 33.27
N GLY A 111 -10.66 6.27 32.37
CA GLY A 111 -10.00 7.53 32.04
C GLY A 111 -8.76 7.25 31.19
N ALA A 112 -8.87 7.47 29.88
CA ALA A 112 -7.73 7.29 28.98
C ALA A 112 -6.61 8.29 29.30
N SER A 113 -5.39 7.98 28.86
CA SER A 113 -4.30 8.93 28.96
C SER A 113 -4.58 10.13 28.05
N PHE A 114 -4.39 11.35 28.55
CA PHE A 114 -4.50 12.58 27.74
C PHE A 114 -3.72 12.49 26.41
N ARG A 115 -2.62 11.75 26.42
CA ARG A 115 -1.78 11.45 25.25
C ARG A 115 -2.54 10.73 24.13
N ASP A 116 -3.18 9.61 24.45
CA ASP A 116 -3.99 8.85 23.48
C ASP A 116 -5.11 9.70 22.88
N ALA A 117 -5.73 10.52 23.73
CA ALA A 117 -6.77 11.43 23.31
C ALA A 117 -6.24 12.46 22.29
N MET A 118 -5.10 13.06 22.59
CA MET A 118 -4.43 14.00 21.69
C MET A 118 -4.05 13.38 20.35
N ILE A 119 -3.57 12.12 20.34
CA ILE A 119 -3.28 11.38 19.12
C ILE A 119 -4.57 11.22 18.28
N GLY A 120 -5.64 10.68 18.88
CA GLY A 120 -6.91 10.46 18.19
C GLY A 120 -7.50 11.75 17.61
N MET A 121 -7.47 12.83 18.39
CA MET A 121 -7.94 14.15 17.95
C MET A 121 -7.11 14.74 16.82
N THR A 122 -5.78 14.55 16.87
CA THR A 122 -4.89 14.98 15.78
C THR A 122 -5.27 14.25 14.50
N VAL A 123 -5.43 12.93 14.52
CA VAL A 123 -5.79 12.16 13.33
C VAL A 123 -7.18 12.56 12.81
N ALA A 124 -8.19 12.64 13.68
CA ALA A 124 -9.56 13.00 13.28
C ALA A 124 -9.65 14.40 12.63
N ARG A 125 -8.82 15.36 13.06
CA ARG A 125 -8.78 16.70 12.46
C ARG A 125 -8.14 16.70 11.06
N HIS A 126 -7.07 15.94 10.88
CA HIS A 126 -6.35 15.89 9.59
C HIS A 126 -7.06 14.99 8.57
N PHE A 127 -7.90 14.06 9.02
CA PHE A 127 -8.66 13.16 8.17
C PHE A 127 -10.14 13.13 8.57
N PRO A 128 -10.92 14.16 8.20
CA PRO A 128 -12.36 14.21 8.47
C PRO A 128 -13.11 13.09 7.72
N ALA A 129 -14.35 12.83 8.15
CA ALA A 129 -15.23 11.86 7.50
C ALA A 129 -15.31 12.11 5.98
N GLY A 130 -15.13 11.05 5.18
CA GLY A 130 -15.12 11.13 3.72
C GLY A 130 -13.74 11.33 3.07
N SER A 131 -12.65 11.40 3.85
CA SER A 131 -11.27 11.53 3.34
C SER A 131 -10.70 10.26 2.69
N GLY A 132 -11.53 9.24 2.48
CA GLY A 132 -11.11 7.90 2.09
C GLY A 132 -10.79 7.02 3.30
N GLU A 133 -10.15 5.88 3.04
CA GLU A 133 -9.80 4.93 4.08
C GLU A 133 -8.55 5.38 4.84
N VAL A 134 -8.68 5.55 6.15
CA VAL A 134 -7.57 5.92 7.04
C VAL A 134 -7.23 4.73 7.93
N LEU A 135 -5.98 4.27 7.86
CA LEU A 135 -5.47 3.19 8.70
C LEU A 135 -4.54 3.77 9.77
N ILE A 136 -4.89 3.59 11.04
CA ILE A 136 -3.95 3.82 12.14
C ILE A 136 -3.26 2.50 12.46
N VAL A 137 -1.93 2.49 12.39
CA VAL A 137 -1.12 1.33 12.76
C VAL A 137 -0.55 1.55 14.15
N THR A 138 -0.88 0.69 15.10
CA THR A 138 -0.35 0.75 16.48
C THR A 138 -0.25 -0.63 17.10
N GLY A 139 0.82 -0.87 17.86
CA GLY A 139 0.97 -2.09 18.67
C GLY A 139 0.08 -2.11 19.91
N ASP A 140 -0.43 -0.96 20.36
CA ASP A 140 -1.24 -0.84 21.58
C ASP A 140 -2.69 -1.31 21.34
N ASN A 141 -3.01 -2.49 21.87
CA ASN A 141 -4.36 -3.05 21.80
C ASN A 141 -5.42 -2.20 22.52
N SER A 142 -5.00 -1.51 23.57
CA SER A 142 -5.89 -0.65 24.34
C SER A 142 -6.24 0.60 23.55
N PHE A 143 -5.27 1.22 22.87
CA PHE A 143 -5.53 2.31 21.94
C PHE A 143 -6.42 1.88 20.77
N ARG A 144 -6.12 0.73 20.13
CA ARG A 144 -6.92 0.22 18.99
C ARG A 144 -8.40 0.04 19.33
N SER A 145 -8.68 -0.54 20.49
CA SER A 145 -10.07 -0.79 20.92
C SER A 145 -10.83 0.49 21.31
N ARG A 146 -10.12 1.58 21.66
CA ARG A 146 -10.70 2.89 22.01
C ARG A 146 -10.99 3.78 20.82
N LEU A 147 -10.29 3.59 19.70
CA LEU A 147 -10.40 4.46 18.54
C LEU A 147 -11.72 4.20 17.79
N ALA A 148 -12.78 4.88 18.19
CA ALA A 148 -14.06 4.89 17.50
C ALA A 148 -14.23 6.23 16.77
N VAL A 149 -13.57 6.36 15.62
CA VAL A 149 -13.75 7.50 14.71
C VAL A 149 -14.23 6.97 13.37
N GLU A 150 -15.34 7.52 12.89
CA GLU A 150 -15.91 7.14 11.60
C GLU A 150 -14.89 7.35 10.47
N GLY A 151 -14.72 6.33 9.62
CA GLY A 151 -13.74 6.35 8.52
C GLY A 151 -12.30 6.02 8.93
N ILE A 152 -12.02 5.75 10.21
CA ILE A 152 -10.69 5.40 10.69
C ILE A 152 -10.67 3.98 11.25
N THR A 153 -9.79 3.13 10.71
CA THR A 153 -9.59 1.76 11.18
C THR A 153 -8.25 1.65 11.91
N ALA A 154 -8.26 1.19 13.16
CA ALA A 154 -7.04 0.91 13.91
C ALA A 154 -6.62 -0.57 13.74
N LEU A 155 -5.37 -0.81 13.34
CA LEU A 155 -4.81 -2.14 13.07
C LEU A 155 -3.50 -2.33 13.83
N ASP A 156 -3.21 -3.56 14.22
CA ASP A 156 -1.86 -3.94 14.60
C ASP A 156 -0.93 -4.00 13.37
N PRO A 157 0.40 -4.00 13.54
CA PRO A 157 1.34 -4.00 12.43
C PRO A 157 1.16 -5.17 11.45
N ASP A 158 0.84 -6.36 11.93
CA ASP A 158 0.70 -7.56 11.09
C ASP A 158 -0.61 -7.49 10.27
N ALA A 159 -1.71 -7.08 10.91
CA ALA A 159 -2.97 -6.82 10.24
C ALA A 159 -2.85 -5.70 9.20
N ALA A 160 -2.08 -4.65 9.49
CA ALA A 160 -1.80 -3.58 8.53
C ALA A 160 -1.02 -4.09 7.32
N ILE A 161 0.01 -4.92 7.52
CA ILE A 161 0.78 -5.54 6.42
C ILE A 161 -0.13 -6.42 5.55
N ALA A 162 -0.99 -7.23 6.18
CA ALA A 162 -1.94 -8.08 5.45
C ALA A 162 -2.88 -7.24 4.59
N LYS A 163 -3.49 -6.20 5.18
CA LYS A 163 -4.41 -5.30 4.48
C LYS A 163 -3.75 -4.56 3.33
N LEU A 164 -2.57 -3.98 3.54
CA LEU A 164 -1.82 -3.29 2.48
C LEU A 164 -1.40 -4.24 1.36
N THR A 165 -1.12 -5.51 1.68
CA THR A 165 -0.82 -6.54 0.67
C THR A 165 -2.04 -6.87 -0.18
N GLU A 166 -3.23 -6.92 0.42
CA GLU A 166 -4.50 -7.09 -0.31
C GLU A 166 -4.78 -5.90 -1.24
N HIS A 167 -4.59 -4.66 -0.77
CA HIS A 167 -4.73 -3.49 -1.65
C HIS A 167 -3.73 -3.52 -2.81
N LEU A 168 -2.49 -3.95 -2.57
CA LEU A 168 -1.48 -4.08 -3.61
C LEU A 168 -1.88 -5.12 -4.66
N SER A 169 -2.34 -6.31 -4.26
CA SER A 169 -2.75 -7.34 -5.21
C SER A 169 -3.97 -6.89 -6.04
N ALA A 170 -4.95 -6.22 -5.43
CA ALA A 170 -6.09 -5.65 -6.13
C ALA A 170 -5.67 -4.56 -7.14
N ALA A 171 -4.75 -3.67 -6.75
CA ALA A 171 -4.22 -2.63 -7.62
C ALA A 171 -3.44 -3.21 -8.81
N GLU A 172 -2.61 -4.24 -8.57
CA GLU A 172 -1.88 -4.94 -9.63
C GLU A 172 -2.83 -5.65 -10.60
N GLN A 173 -3.88 -6.28 -10.09
CA GLN A 173 -4.87 -6.96 -10.92
C GLN A 173 -5.67 -5.98 -11.79
N LYS A 174 -6.08 -4.84 -11.21
CA LYS A 174 -6.72 -3.75 -11.96
C LYS A 174 -5.81 -3.24 -13.09
N ARG A 175 -4.54 -2.96 -12.76
CA ARG A 175 -3.56 -2.48 -13.76
C ARG A 175 -3.34 -3.47 -14.90
N ARG A 176 -3.34 -4.77 -14.61
CA ARG A 176 -3.25 -5.82 -15.67
C ARG A 176 -4.47 -5.78 -16.58
N SER A 177 -5.69 -5.71 -16.01
CA SER A 177 -6.92 -5.64 -16.81
C SER A 177 -6.99 -4.39 -17.68
N GLU A 178 -6.51 -3.24 -17.19
CA GLU A 178 -6.44 -1.99 -17.97
C GLU A 178 -5.45 -2.11 -19.14
N ILE A 179 -4.29 -2.75 -18.92
CA ILE A 179 -3.30 -3.01 -19.96
C ILE A 179 -3.85 -3.98 -21.01
N GLU A 180 -4.50 -5.06 -20.59
CA GLU A 180 -5.13 -6.03 -21.49
C GLU A 180 -6.21 -5.35 -22.35
N ALA A 181 -7.10 -4.57 -21.74
CA ALA A 181 -8.13 -3.82 -22.47
C ALA A 181 -7.53 -2.80 -23.45
N ALA A 182 -6.44 -2.12 -23.07
CA ALA A 182 -5.74 -1.20 -23.97
C ALA A 182 -5.09 -1.93 -25.15
N ILE A 183 -4.47 -3.09 -24.90
CA ILE A 183 -3.89 -3.93 -25.96
C ILE A 183 -4.98 -4.42 -26.92
N GLU A 184 -6.10 -4.94 -26.39
CA GLU A 184 -7.23 -5.38 -27.21
C GLU A 184 -7.80 -4.23 -28.06
N SER A 185 -7.94 -3.04 -27.49
CA SER A 185 -8.40 -1.85 -28.21
C SER A 185 -7.47 -1.48 -29.37
N VAL A 186 -6.14 -1.44 -29.13
CA VAL A 186 -5.14 -1.11 -30.15
C VAL A 186 -5.09 -2.20 -31.23
N LEU A 187 -5.12 -3.47 -30.85
CA LEU A 187 -5.16 -4.59 -31.80
C LEU A 187 -6.42 -4.55 -32.66
N GLY A 188 -7.59 -4.28 -32.06
CA GLY A 188 -8.85 -4.13 -32.77
C GLY A 188 -8.83 -2.98 -33.79
N GLN A 189 -8.29 -1.82 -33.40
CA GLN A 189 -8.10 -0.69 -34.32
C GLN A 189 -7.17 -1.04 -35.47
N ARG A 190 -6.03 -1.69 -35.19
CA ARG A 190 -5.08 -2.09 -36.23
C ARG A 190 -5.65 -3.14 -37.17
N LEU A 191 -6.39 -4.12 -36.65
CA LEU A 191 -7.06 -5.12 -37.48
C LEU A 191 -8.09 -4.46 -38.39
N ALA A 192 -8.89 -3.51 -37.89
CA ALA A 192 -9.86 -2.74 -38.68
C ALA A 192 -9.19 -1.93 -39.79
N GLU A 193 -8.07 -1.25 -39.50
CA GLU A 193 -7.28 -0.54 -40.52
C GLU A 193 -6.74 -1.49 -41.60
N ILE A 194 -6.28 -2.68 -41.21
CA ILE A 194 -5.77 -3.68 -42.15
C ILE A 194 -6.90 -4.23 -43.02
N THR A 195 -8.05 -4.57 -42.45
CA THR A 195 -9.21 -5.04 -43.22
C THR A 195 -9.69 -3.98 -44.18
N GLU A 196 -9.79 -2.71 -43.76
CA GLU A 196 -10.20 -1.62 -44.63
C GLU A 196 -9.23 -1.40 -45.81
N ARG A 197 -7.92 -1.47 -45.56
CA ARG A 197 -6.93 -1.41 -46.64
C ARG A 197 -7.05 -2.58 -47.60
N ALA A 198 -7.21 -3.79 -47.06
CA ALA A 198 -7.35 -4.99 -47.87
C ALA A 198 -8.62 -4.95 -48.74
N THR A 199 -9.77 -4.49 -48.22
CA THR A 199 -10.99 -4.32 -49.04
C THR A 199 -10.79 -3.29 -50.14
N ARG A 200 -10.21 -2.12 -49.85
CA ARG A 200 -9.94 -1.11 -50.89
C ARG A 200 -8.98 -1.62 -51.96
N GLU A 201 -7.97 -2.40 -51.58
CA GLU A 201 -7.01 -2.97 -52.53
C GLU A 201 -7.65 -4.04 -53.42
N VAL A 202 -8.55 -4.86 -52.86
CA VAL A 202 -9.38 -5.80 -53.63
C VAL A 202 -10.31 -5.06 -54.58
N GLU A 203 -11.04 -4.04 -54.11
CA GLU A 203 -11.93 -3.22 -54.95
C GLU A 203 -11.18 -2.54 -56.10
N PHE A 204 -10.01 -1.96 -55.82
CA PHE A 204 -9.17 -1.31 -56.81
C PHE A 204 -8.66 -2.31 -57.86
N ASN A 205 -8.12 -3.46 -57.42
CA ASN A 205 -7.62 -4.48 -58.34
C ASN A 205 -8.76 -5.10 -59.18
N PHE A 206 -9.94 -5.28 -58.60
CA PHE A 206 -11.10 -5.81 -59.33
C PHE A 206 -11.66 -4.77 -60.33
N GLY A 207 -11.69 -3.50 -59.97
CA GLY A 207 -12.09 -2.40 -60.86
C GLY A 207 -11.14 -2.22 -62.05
N ILE A 208 -9.84 -2.44 -61.85
CA ILE A 208 -8.85 -2.46 -62.93
C ILE A 208 -9.02 -3.70 -63.82
N LEU A 209 -9.28 -4.88 -63.25
CA LEU A 209 -9.43 -6.12 -64.01
C LEU A 209 -10.70 -6.13 -64.89
N MET A 210 -11.76 -5.47 -64.43
CA MET A 210 -13.09 -5.50 -65.06
C MET A 210 -13.34 -4.37 -66.07
N GLY A 211 -12.38 -3.47 -66.30
CA GLY A 211 -12.39 -2.58 -67.47
C GLY A 211 -13.65 -1.73 -67.63
N GLY A 212 -14.10 -1.05 -66.57
CA GLY A 212 -15.16 -0.06 -66.65
C GLY A 212 -16.59 -0.63 -66.70
N GLU A 213 -17.44 -0.07 -65.85
CA GLU A 213 -18.88 -0.34 -65.66
C GLU A 213 -19.20 -1.61 -64.86
N ILE A 214 -19.28 -1.45 -63.53
CA ILE A 214 -20.06 -2.34 -62.67
C ILE A 214 -21.14 -1.48 -62.01
N GLU A 215 -22.38 -1.64 -62.47
CA GLU A 215 -23.57 -1.28 -61.72
C GLU A 215 -23.64 -2.18 -60.46
N SER A 216 -23.60 -1.53 -59.29
CA SER A 216 -23.81 -2.01 -57.91
C SER A 216 -23.00 -3.22 -57.41
N ILE A 217 -21.94 -2.91 -56.63
CA ILE A 217 -21.13 -3.83 -55.82
C ILE A 217 -21.79 -4.12 -54.44
N ASP A 218 -23.11 -3.97 -54.31
CA ASP A 218 -23.77 -4.15 -53.00
C ASP A 218 -23.84 -5.64 -52.56
N ALA A 219 -23.70 -6.59 -53.49
CA ALA A 219 -23.79 -8.02 -53.21
C ALA A 219 -22.47 -8.67 -52.70
N PHE A 220 -21.30 -8.11 -53.04
CA PHE A 220 -20.01 -8.72 -52.69
C PHE A 220 -19.49 -8.26 -51.32
N SER A 221 -19.77 -6.99 -50.96
CA SER A 221 -19.48 -6.41 -49.65
C SER A 221 -20.09 -7.24 -48.49
N ALA A 222 -21.34 -7.66 -48.63
CA ALA A 222 -22.03 -8.46 -47.62
C ALA A 222 -21.40 -9.84 -47.39
N THR A 223 -20.79 -10.43 -48.41
CA THR A 223 -20.24 -11.80 -48.35
C THR A 223 -18.83 -11.82 -47.75
N ALA A 224 -18.01 -10.80 -48.05
CA ALA A 224 -16.68 -10.65 -47.46
C ALA A 224 -16.73 -10.32 -45.97
N VAL A 225 -17.66 -9.43 -45.55
CA VAL A 225 -17.85 -9.08 -44.13
C VAL A 225 -18.35 -10.26 -43.30
N ALA A 226 -19.26 -11.08 -43.85
CA ALA A 226 -19.75 -12.29 -43.19
C ALA A 226 -18.66 -13.36 -42.99
N SER A 227 -17.68 -13.43 -43.89
CA SER A 227 -16.57 -14.40 -43.83
C SER A 227 -15.57 -14.07 -42.72
N VAL A 228 -15.29 -12.78 -42.50
CA VAL A 228 -14.39 -12.31 -41.43
C VAL A 228 -15.04 -12.49 -40.06
N GLN A 229 -16.33 -12.19 -39.92
CA GLN A 229 -17.06 -12.40 -38.66
C GLN A 229 -17.22 -13.89 -38.29
N ALA A 230 -17.28 -14.80 -39.27
CA ALA A 230 -17.35 -16.24 -39.04
C ALA A 230 -16.03 -16.83 -38.51
N VAL A 231 -14.88 -16.24 -38.85
CA VAL A 231 -13.57 -16.67 -38.34
C VAL A 231 -13.38 -16.25 -36.88
N ASP A 232 -13.83 -15.05 -36.50
CA ASP A 232 -13.79 -14.58 -35.10
C ASP A 232 -14.70 -15.38 -34.16
N LEU A 233 -15.92 -15.74 -34.62
CA LEU A 233 -16.81 -16.59 -33.81
C LEU A 233 -16.27 -18.02 -33.62
N HIS A 234 -15.44 -18.53 -34.55
CA HIS A 234 -14.90 -19.88 -34.45
C HIS A 234 -13.68 -19.98 -33.51
N GLN A 235 -12.91 -18.89 -33.34
CA GLN A 235 -11.82 -18.84 -32.36
C GLN A 235 -12.32 -18.65 -30.92
N HIS A 236 -13.43 -17.92 -30.72
CA HIS A 236 -14.03 -17.77 -29.39
C HIS A 236 -14.75 -19.03 -28.86
N ARG A 237 -15.13 -19.99 -29.74
CA ARG A 237 -15.78 -21.24 -29.33
C ARG A 237 -14.84 -22.39 -28.96
N THR A 238 -13.55 -22.32 -29.28
CA THR A 238 -12.58 -23.41 -29.03
C THR A 238 -11.61 -23.14 -27.87
N GLY A 239 -11.74 -22.01 -27.15
CA GLY A 239 -10.95 -21.68 -25.95
C GLY A 239 -11.31 -22.46 -24.67
N GLY A 240 -11.91 -23.65 -24.79
CA GLY A 240 -12.31 -24.49 -23.65
C GLY A 240 -11.21 -25.47 -23.23
N LYS A 241 -10.46 -25.11 -22.18
CA LYS A 241 -9.61 -25.97 -21.33
C LYS A 241 -8.44 -26.71 -22.03
N ALA A 242 -7.30 -26.04 -22.15
CA ALA A 242 -6.01 -26.73 -22.18
C ALA A 242 -5.56 -27.06 -20.73
N ARG A 243 -5.98 -28.23 -20.23
CA ARG A 243 -5.30 -28.91 -19.12
C ARG A 243 -3.87 -29.25 -19.57
N ARG A 244 -2.86 -28.85 -18.80
CA ARG A 244 -1.49 -29.35 -18.94
C ARG A 244 -1.47 -30.88 -18.82
N PRO A 245 -0.89 -31.64 -19.76
CA PRO A 245 -0.47 -33.00 -19.49
C PRO A 245 1.00 -33.02 -19.07
N SER A 246 1.24 -33.70 -17.97
CA SER A 246 2.55 -34.11 -17.45
C SER A 246 3.36 -34.88 -18.50
N LEU A 247 4.63 -34.50 -18.68
CA LEU A 247 5.63 -35.32 -19.36
C LEU A 247 6.01 -36.50 -18.45
N ALA A 248 5.30 -37.62 -18.60
CA ALA A 248 5.77 -38.93 -18.18
C ALA A 248 6.17 -39.69 -19.44
N SER A 249 7.47 -39.96 -19.58
CA SER A 249 8.02 -40.78 -20.66
C SER A 249 7.91 -42.27 -20.29
N PRO A 250 7.35 -43.13 -21.17
CA PRO A 250 7.54 -44.56 -21.06
C PRO A 250 8.39 -45.07 -22.23
N THR A 251 9.59 -45.57 -21.93
CA THR A 251 10.26 -46.54 -22.77
C THR A 251 10.54 -47.77 -21.93
N ALA A 252 9.75 -48.80 -22.18
CA ALA A 252 10.06 -50.16 -21.76
C ALA A 252 11.11 -50.76 -22.71
N ARG A 253 12.08 -51.49 -22.17
CA ARG A 253 12.28 -52.91 -22.53
C ARG A 253 13.16 -53.66 -21.51
N PRO A 254 13.02 -54.99 -21.43
CA PRO A 254 13.49 -55.84 -20.34
C PRO A 254 14.80 -56.57 -20.65
N SER A 255 15.54 -57.01 -19.62
CA SER A 255 16.35 -58.24 -19.55
C SER A 255 17.14 -58.22 -18.23
N SER A 256 16.78 -59.04 -17.23
CA SER A 256 17.36 -60.36 -16.91
C SER A 256 18.61 -60.31 -16.01
N ARG A 257 18.51 -61.01 -14.86
CA ARG A 257 19.58 -61.73 -14.10
C ARG A 257 20.76 -60.86 -13.60
N SER A 258 21.21 -60.94 -12.35
CA SER A 258 21.10 -61.92 -11.27
C SER A 258 21.18 -61.19 -9.93
#